data_AF-A0A1S9DIH2-F1
#
_entry.id   AF-A0A1S9DIH2-F1
#
_cell.length_a   1.000
_cell.length_b   1.000
_cell.length_c   1.000
_cell.angle_alpha   90.00
_cell.angle_beta   90.00
_cell.angle_gamma   90.00
#
_symmetry.space_group_name_H-M   'P 1'
#
loop_
_entity.id
_entity.type
_entity.pdbx_description
1 polymer ?
#
loop_
_entity_poly.entity_id
_entity_poly.type
_entity_poly.pdbx_seq_one_letter_code
_entity_poly.pdbx_strand_id
1 'polypeptide(L)'
;MGPNTGSRRPHSASFGLDSMACFNWMHLLSDKGQRWIESRTGEKVRFEGLYALDLPWANTRRLYMETLNAGLIHELPSRCSVEGYTKQYFSSFQSLVFPVISKPLFEKTLDLAYGPRSSFGSASARSCVYAFLAVVNLFEIGENFQEAMDCGYFASAAQTFMVQITQEMTVDGLQAVIMLILFQYFLGDLQAAAVSVSIATRLLYTLGANTMSGVDSCGCSQPYDKNIEECHLRDLFWVCYSFDKDICLRTGQPPAINDSYCNLTLPPDYARLQDSNILRHSMSMDSHTLPLFPWDLRLSKIKSEAYEALYSAGAQRKSDSEILSSIRTLDEALEQWRVSLHPDFRPTLSFSQEMPVCANLNTQAVMLRLAYYHCWDKYQYQPGH
;
A
#
# COMPACT_ATOMS: atom_id res chain seq x y z
N MET A 1 5.43 25.42 -68.71
CA MET A 1 6.63 25.55 -67.84
C MET A 1 6.15 25.62 -66.41
N GLY A 2 6.30 24.53 -65.68
CA GLY A 2 6.15 24.52 -64.23
C GLY A 2 7.36 23.82 -63.65
N PRO A 3 7.92 24.30 -62.54
CA PRO A 3 8.77 23.45 -61.74
C PRO A 3 8.27 23.43 -60.30
N ASN A 4 7.83 22.25 -59.88
CA ASN A 4 7.71 21.88 -58.48
C ASN A 4 8.40 20.52 -58.36
N THR A 5 9.56 20.46 -57.71
CA THR A 5 10.10 19.28 -57.03
C THR A 5 11.27 19.73 -56.16
N GLY A 6 10.97 19.89 -54.86
CA GLY A 6 11.96 20.14 -53.82
C GLY A 6 12.87 18.93 -53.62
N SER A 7 14.17 19.19 -53.69
CA SER A 7 15.24 18.29 -53.26
C SER A 7 15.21 18.15 -51.73
N ARG A 8 14.90 16.95 -51.22
CA ARG A 8 15.13 16.57 -49.83
C ARG A 8 16.63 16.31 -49.64
N ARG A 9 17.31 17.17 -48.89
CA ARG A 9 18.58 16.83 -48.22
C ARG A 9 18.28 16.13 -46.89
N PRO A 10 19.11 15.16 -46.46
CA PRO A 10 18.92 14.44 -45.21
C PRO A 10 19.25 15.35 -44.02
N HIS A 11 18.32 15.44 -43.07
CA HIS A 11 18.56 16.11 -41.80
C HIS A 11 19.52 15.27 -40.94
N SER A 12 20.55 15.95 -40.46
CA SER A 12 21.57 15.52 -39.53
C SER A 12 20.98 14.95 -38.24
N ALA A 13 21.59 13.87 -37.75
CA ALA A 13 21.33 13.25 -36.46
C ALA A 13 21.43 14.27 -35.31
N SER A 14 20.30 14.53 -34.65
CA SER A 14 20.26 15.09 -33.30
C SER A 14 20.18 13.93 -32.32
N PHE A 15 21.32 13.54 -31.73
CA PHE A 15 21.34 12.79 -30.48
C PHE A 15 20.79 13.70 -29.38
N GLY A 16 19.68 13.32 -28.77
CA GLY A 16 19.04 14.07 -27.68
C GLY A 16 18.18 13.17 -26.81
N LEU A 17 18.74 12.76 -25.67
CA LEU A 17 18.13 12.75 -24.33
C LEU A 17 16.66 12.30 -24.12
N ASP A 18 16.11 11.40 -24.93
CA ASP A 18 14.75 10.86 -24.75
C ASP A 18 14.65 9.61 -23.83
N SER A 19 15.64 9.35 -22.98
CA SER A 19 15.72 8.10 -22.19
C SER A 19 15.37 8.22 -20.70
N MET A 20 14.96 9.39 -20.20
CA MET A 20 14.72 9.60 -18.76
C MET A 20 13.24 9.66 -18.35
N ALA A 21 12.36 9.03 -19.13
CA ALA A 21 10.98 8.83 -18.74
C ALA A 21 10.68 7.33 -18.61
N CYS A 22 10.17 6.95 -17.44
CA CYS A 22 9.47 5.70 -17.14
C CYS A 22 10.32 4.50 -16.68
N PHE A 23 10.94 4.61 -15.50
CA PHE A 23 11.31 3.44 -14.69
C PHE A 23 10.06 2.82 -14.05
N ASN A 24 9.22 2.23 -14.91
CA ASN A 24 8.16 1.33 -14.54
C ASN A 24 8.73 -0.09 -14.72
N TRP A 25 8.57 -0.99 -13.76
CA TRP A 25 8.97 -2.40 -13.91
C TRP A 25 8.37 -3.07 -15.16
N MET A 26 7.26 -2.50 -15.66
CA MET A 26 6.62 -2.83 -16.94
C MET A 26 7.49 -2.53 -18.18
N HIS A 27 8.44 -1.58 -18.12
CA HIS A 27 9.36 -1.33 -19.22
C HIS A 27 10.52 -2.33 -19.27
N LEU A 28 10.95 -2.89 -18.13
CA LEU A 28 11.92 -3.98 -18.09
C LEU A 28 11.36 -5.25 -18.77
N LEU A 29 10.06 -5.49 -18.57
CA LEU A 29 9.30 -6.57 -19.19
C LEU A 29 8.83 -6.25 -20.63
N SER A 30 8.98 -5.01 -21.10
CA SER A 30 8.65 -4.65 -22.48
C SER A 30 9.69 -5.20 -23.46
N ASP A 31 9.31 -5.42 -24.72
CA ASP A 31 10.24 -5.86 -25.77
C ASP A 31 11.52 -5.01 -25.86
N LYS A 32 11.41 -3.71 -25.54
CA LYS A 32 12.56 -2.80 -25.51
C LYS A 32 13.46 -3.05 -24.30
N GLY A 33 12.90 -3.30 -23.12
CA GLY A 33 13.64 -3.63 -21.91
C GLY A 33 14.31 -5.00 -21.99
N GLN A 34 13.59 -6.00 -22.52
CA GLN A 34 14.14 -7.34 -22.73
C GLN A 34 15.36 -7.30 -23.67
N ARG A 35 15.26 -6.60 -24.80
CA ARG A 35 16.41 -6.41 -25.72
C ARG A 35 17.57 -5.67 -25.08
N TRP A 36 17.29 -4.71 -24.19
CA TRP A 36 18.33 -4.01 -23.45
C TRP A 36 19.06 -4.95 -22.47
N ILE A 37 18.32 -5.78 -21.72
CA ILE A 37 18.89 -6.79 -20.81
C ILE A 37 19.74 -7.80 -21.59
N GLU A 38 19.22 -8.31 -22.70
CA GLU A 38 19.94 -9.22 -23.61
C GLU A 38 21.24 -8.58 -24.13
N SER A 39 21.21 -7.28 -24.47
CA SER A 39 22.39 -6.55 -24.95
C SER A 39 23.49 -6.35 -23.90
N ARG A 40 23.13 -6.39 -22.62
CA ARG A 40 24.06 -6.19 -21.49
C ARG A 40 24.55 -7.50 -20.87
N THR A 41 23.74 -8.55 -20.90
CA THR A 41 24.03 -9.84 -20.25
C THR A 41 24.47 -10.92 -21.23
N GLY A 42 24.16 -10.78 -22.53
CA GLY A 42 24.42 -11.80 -23.54
C GLY A 42 23.51 -13.03 -23.44
N GLU A 43 22.60 -13.06 -22.46
CA GLU A 43 21.68 -14.17 -22.22
C GLU A 43 20.25 -13.78 -22.61
N LYS A 44 19.55 -14.72 -23.26
CA LYS A 44 18.15 -14.57 -23.62
C LYS A 44 17.27 -14.96 -22.44
N VAL A 45 16.78 -13.98 -21.69
CA VAL A 45 15.89 -14.24 -20.54
C VAL A 45 14.52 -14.69 -21.08
N ARG A 46 14.17 -15.96 -20.87
CA ARG A 46 12.87 -16.52 -21.24
C ARG A 46 11.81 -16.15 -20.20
N PHE A 47 11.16 -15.01 -20.42
CA PHE A 47 10.04 -14.59 -19.58
C PHE A 47 8.79 -15.45 -19.77
N GLU A 48 8.71 -16.31 -20.80
CA GLU A 48 7.55 -17.20 -20.98
C GLU A 48 7.30 -18.10 -19.77
N GLY A 49 8.34 -18.49 -19.02
CA GLY A 49 8.19 -19.24 -17.77
C GLY A 49 7.63 -18.41 -16.60
N LEU A 50 7.86 -17.09 -16.60
CA LEU A 50 7.31 -16.15 -15.62
C LEU A 50 5.85 -15.82 -15.92
N TYR A 51 5.45 -15.79 -17.19
CA TYR A 51 4.05 -15.64 -17.61
C TYR A 51 3.26 -16.96 -17.59
N ALA A 52 3.93 -18.11 -17.73
CA ALA A 52 3.32 -19.44 -17.71
C ALA A 52 3.15 -20.02 -16.29
N LEU A 53 3.83 -19.44 -15.29
CA LEU A 53 3.35 -19.59 -13.93
C LEU A 53 2.00 -18.87 -13.89
N ASP A 54 0.91 -19.63 -13.72
CA ASP A 54 -0.42 -19.13 -13.36
C ASP A 54 -0.34 -18.43 -11.99
N LEU A 55 0.39 -17.31 -11.96
CA LEU A 55 0.57 -16.49 -10.78
C LEU A 55 -0.79 -15.87 -10.49
N PRO A 56 -1.37 -16.11 -9.30
CA PRO A 56 -2.72 -15.65 -8.97
C PRO A 56 -2.94 -14.14 -9.23
N TRP A 57 -1.87 -13.35 -9.12
CA TRP A 57 -1.84 -11.90 -9.29
C TRP A 57 -1.79 -11.42 -10.76
N ALA A 58 -1.45 -12.27 -11.73
CA ALA A 58 -1.45 -11.90 -13.15
C ALA A 58 -2.85 -12.01 -13.80
N ASN A 59 -3.82 -12.56 -13.07
CA ASN A 59 -5.15 -12.89 -13.59
C ASN A 59 -6.24 -11.90 -13.14
N THR A 60 -5.96 -10.59 -13.23
CA THR A 60 -6.94 -9.51 -12.98
C THR A 60 -8.24 -9.72 -13.77
N ARG A 61 -8.13 -10.35 -14.95
CA ARG A 61 -9.26 -10.72 -15.81
C ARG A 61 -10.20 -11.74 -15.17
N ARG A 62 -9.69 -12.65 -14.33
CA ARG A 62 -10.49 -13.64 -13.61
C ARG A 62 -11.34 -12.99 -12.52
N LEU A 63 -10.75 -12.09 -11.72
CA LEU A 63 -11.48 -11.30 -10.72
C LEU A 63 -12.58 -10.44 -11.37
N TYR A 64 -12.28 -9.79 -12.50
CA TYR A 64 -13.28 -9.04 -13.27
C TYR A 64 -14.45 -9.92 -13.77
N MET A 65 -14.16 -11.14 -14.23
CA MET A 65 -15.17 -12.12 -14.66
C MET A 65 -15.99 -12.66 -13.48
N GLU A 66 -15.37 -12.85 -12.32
CA GLU A 66 -16.04 -13.22 -11.07
C GLU A 66 -16.95 -12.09 -10.57
N THR A 67 -16.56 -10.82 -10.71
CA THR A 67 -17.41 -9.65 -10.41
C THR A 67 -18.65 -9.59 -11.31
N LEU A 68 -18.54 -10.00 -12.59
CA LEU A 68 -19.69 -10.10 -13.49
C LEU A 68 -20.62 -11.27 -13.13
N ASN A 69 -20.08 -12.38 -12.61
CA ASN A 69 -20.85 -13.52 -12.12
C ASN A 69 -21.41 -13.31 -10.70
N ALA A 70 -20.85 -12.38 -9.92
CA ALA A 70 -21.29 -11.98 -8.59
C ALA A 70 -22.62 -11.19 -8.57
N GLY A 71 -23.30 -11.06 -9.72
CA GLY A 71 -24.69 -10.59 -9.79
C GLY A 71 -25.67 -11.42 -8.94
N LEU A 72 -25.24 -12.58 -8.43
CA LEU A 72 -25.88 -13.30 -7.35
C LEU A 72 -25.31 -12.83 -6.00
N ILE A 73 -25.97 -11.85 -5.38
CA ILE A 73 -25.73 -11.45 -3.99
C ILE A 73 -25.91 -12.71 -3.11
N HIS A 74 -24.83 -13.32 -2.62
CA HIS A 74 -24.97 -14.31 -1.54
C HIS A 74 -25.09 -13.57 -0.21
N GLU A 75 -25.87 -14.16 0.69
CA GLU A 75 -25.98 -13.69 2.05
C GLU A 75 -24.60 -13.70 2.73
N LEU A 76 -24.42 -12.81 3.70
CA LEU A 76 -23.21 -12.83 4.53
C LEU A 76 -23.09 -14.22 5.19
N PRO A 77 -21.87 -14.74 5.41
CA PRO A 77 -21.69 -15.91 6.26
C PRO A 77 -22.34 -15.73 7.63
N SER A 78 -22.46 -16.80 8.42
CA SER A 78 -23.04 -16.66 9.75
C SER A 78 -22.25 -15.65 10.60
N ARG A 79 -22.95 -14.81 11.38
CA ARG A 79 -22.31 -13.84 12.27
C ARG A 79 -21.31 -14.50 13.22
N CYS A 80 -21.65 -15.68 13.74
CA CYS A 80 -20.76 -16.48 14.60
C CYS A 80 -19.44 -16.84 13.90
N SER A 81 -19.47 -17.16 12.61
CA SER A 81 -18.26 -17.44 11.83
C SER A 81 -17.39 -16.20 11.71
N VAL A 82 -17.98 -15.04 11.38
CA VAL A 82 -17.25 -13.77 11.25
C VAL A 82 -16.62 -13.37 12.58
N GLU A 83 -17.35 -13.47 13.69
CA GLU A 83 -16.81 -13.21 15.03
C GLU A 83 -15.66 -14.14 15.40
N GLY A 84 -15.70 -15.41 14.95
CA GLY A 84 -14.61 -16.37 15.09
C GLY A 84 -13.33 -15.88 14.38
N TYR A 85 -13.46 -15.47 13.12
CA TYR A 85 -12.34 -14.89 12.36
C TYR A 85 -11.84 -13.57 12.97
N THR A 86 -12.74 -12.73 13.48
CA THR A 86 -12.37 -11.49 14.18
C THR A 86 -11.51 -11.77 15.40
N LYS A 87 -11.86 -12.77 16.22
CA LYS A 87 -11.05 -13.18 17.38
C LYS A 87 -9.66 -13.66 16.96
N GLN A 88 -9.57 -14.47 15.90
CA GLN A 88 -8.29 -14.97 15.37
C GLN A 88 -7.45 -13.84 14.78
N TYR A 89 -8.07 -12.91 14.05
CA TYR A 89 -7.42 -11.75 13.48
C TYR A 89 -6.75 -10.88 14.54
N PHE A 90 -7.47 -10.51 15.60
CA PHE A 90 -6.91 -9.74 16.72
C PHE A 90 -5.89 -10.53 17.57
N SER A 91 -5.86 -11.85 17.40
CA SER A 91 -4.84 -12.73 17.98
C SER A 91 -3.69 -12.98 17.02
N SER A 92 -3.60 -12.27 15.90
CA SER A 92 -2.55 -12.44 14.89
C SER A 92 -1.66 -11.20 14.79
N PHE A 93 -0.43 -11.38 14.33
CA PHE A 93 0.49 -10.27 14.09
C PHE A 93 -0.04 -9.32 12.99
N GLN A 94 -0.83 -9.85 12.06
CA GLN A 94 -1.45 -9.11 10.97
C GLN A 94 -2.34 -7.97 11.48
N SER A 95 -2.99 -8.11 12.65
CA SER A 95 -3.78 -7.02 13.22
C SER A 95 -2.96 -5.81 13.69
N LEU A 96 -1.68 -6.01 14.04
CA LEU A 96 -0.76 -4.91 14.35
C LEU A 96 -0.21 -4.24 13.09
N VAL A 97 0.09 -5.04 12.06
CA VAL A 97 0.62 -4.54 10.80
C VAL A 97 -0.46 -3.84 9.99
N PHE A 98 -1.69 -4.33 10.05
CA PHE A 98 -2.83 -3.83 9.30
C PHE A 98 -3.95 -3.45 10.27
N PRO A 99 -3.92 -2.30 10.96
CA PRO A 99 -4.98 -1.88 11.89
C PRO A 99 -6.25 -1.42 11.15
N VAL A 100 -6.83 -2.27 10.29
CA VAL A 100 -7.93 -1.92 9.38
C VAL A 100 -9.30 -1.95 10.06
N ILE A 101 -9.42 -2.65 11.19
CA ILE A 101 -10.61 -2.68 12.03
C ILE A 101 -10.24 -2.47 13.49
N SER A 102 -11.11 -1.77 14.24
CA SER A 102 -10.99 -1.63 15.69
C SER A 102 -11.99 -2.56 16.38
N LYS A 103 -11.52 -3.33 17.36
CA LYS A 103 -12.35 -4.33 18.07
C LYS A 103 -13.66 -3.78 18.63
N PRO A 104 -13.69 -2.67 19.39
CA PRO A 104 -14.95 -2.12 19.91
C PRO A 104 -15.86 -1.50 18.85
N LEU A 105 -15.29 -0.99 17.74
CA LEU A 105 -16.09 -0.42 16.66
C LEU A 105 -16.69 -1.51 15.77
N PHE A 106 -15.94 -2.59 15.54
CA PHE A 106 -16.32 -3.65 14.62
C PHE A 106 -17.57 -4.41 15.09
N GLU A 107 -17.83 -4.49 16.40
CA GLU A 107 -19.09 -5.06 16.90
C GLU A 107 -20.30 -4.27 16.40
N LYS A 108 -20.22 -2.92 16.39
CA LYS A 108 -21.27 -2.05 15.85
C LYS A 108 -21.39 -2.22 14.33
N THR A 109 -20.27 -2.39 13.63
CA THR A 109 -20.24 -2.72 12.20
C THR A 109 -20.98 -4.03 11.94
N LEU A 110 -20.77 -5.07 12.75
CA LEU A 110 -21.50 -6.34 12.65
C LEU A 110 -23.00 -6.16 12.91
N ASP A 111 -23.38 -5.43 13.96
CA ASP A 111 -24.80 -5.13 14.23
C ASP A 111 -25.48 -4.46 13.03
N LEU A 112 -24.82 -3.49 12.40
CA LEU A 112 -25.36 -2.76 11.25
C LEU A 112 -25.37 -3.60 9.96
N ALA A 113 -24.38 -4.48 9.77
CA ALA A 113 -24.27 -5.35 8.60
C ALA A 113 -25.30 -6.48 8.58
N TYR A 114 -25.57 -7.07 9.75
CA TYR A 114 -26.57 -8.15 9.92
C TYR A 114 -27.97 -7.62 10.26
N GLY A 115 -28.11 -6.32 10.54
CA GLY A 115 -29.37 -5.65 10.80
C GLY A 115 -30.20 -5.32 9.55
N PRO A 116 -31.20 -4.43 9.68
CA PRO A 116 -32.08 -4.05 8.57
C PRO A 116 -31.32 -3.31 7.45
N ARG A 117 -31.48 -3.79 6.20
CA ARG A 117 -30.77 -3.26 5.01
C ARG A 117 -31.12 -1.81 4.65
N SER A 118 -32.22 -1.27 5.18
CA SER A 118 -32.65 0.12 4.93
C SER A 118 -31.97 1.14 5.83
N SER A 119 -31.17 0.69 6.81
CA SER A 119 -30.47 1.59 7.73
C SER A 119 -29.33 2.31 7.01
N PHE A 120 -29.17 3.60 7.26
CA PHE A 120 -28.02 4.37 6.77
C PHE A 120 -26.72 3.73 7.25
N GLY A 121 -25.76 3.53 6.34
CA GLY A 121 -24.49 2.87 6.65
C GLY A 121 -24.54 1.35 6.56
N SER A 122 -25.71 0.71 6.40
CA SER A 122 -25.81 -0.75 6.29
C SER A 122 -25.07 -1.28 5.05
N ALA A 123 -25.08 -0.54 3.94
CA ALA A 123 -24.32 -0.90 2.76
C ALA A 123 -22.80 -0.86 3.02
N SER A 124 -22.32 0.23 3.62
CA SER A 124 -20.92 0.37 4.04
C SER A 124 -20.49 -0.72 5.03
N ALA A 125 -21.31 -1.02 6.05
CA ALA A 125 -21.02 -2.06 7.04
C ALA A 125 -20.95 -3.46 6.42
N ARG A 126 -21.88 -3.81 5.52
CA ARG A 126 -21.84 -5.08 4.79
C ARG A 126 -20.59 -5.19 3.91
N SER A 127 -20.24 -4.11 3.21
CA SER A 127 -19.00 -4.06 2.43
C SER A 127 -17.77 -4.24 3.31
N CYS A 128 -17.74 -3.61 4.49
CA CYS A 128 -16.68 -3.78 5.48
C CYS A 128 -16.53 -5.24 5.90
N VAL A 129 -17.63 -5.94 6.20
CA VAL A 129 -17.58 -7.37 6.56
C VAL A 129 -17.07 -8.24 5.41
N TYR A 130 -17.53 -8.01 4.17
CA TYR A 130 -17.01 -8.74 3.01
C TYR A 130 -15.52 -8.47 2.77
N ALA A 131 -15.09 -7.21 2.82
CA ALA A 131 -13.69 -6.84 2.65
C ALA A 131 -12.81 -7.41 3.77
N PHE A 132 -13.32 -7.46 5.02
CA PHE A 132 -12.65 -8.12 6.13
C PHE A 132 -12.45 -9.62 5.86
N LEU A 133 -13.50 -10.32 5.40
CA LEU A 133 -13.38 -11.73 5.03
C LEU A 133 -12.36 -11.95 3.91
N ALA A 134 -12.32 -11.08 2.90
CA ALA A 134 -11.30 -11.14 1.85
C ALA A 134 -9.87 -11.04 2.42
N VAL A 135 -9.63 -10.12 3.36
CA VAL A 135 -8.33 -9.93 4.01
C VAL A 135 -7.95 -11.10 4.91
N VAL A 136 -8.88 -11.63 5.71
CA VAL A 136 -8.63 -12.81 6.57
C VAL A 136 -8.26 -14.02 5.71
N ASN A 137 -8.95 -14.24 4.58
CA ASN A 137 -8.61 -15.30 3.63
C ASN A 137 -7.24 -15.05 2.98
N LEU A 138 -6.96 -13.82 2.55
CA LEU A 138 -5.69 -13.44 1.93
C LEU A 138 -4.48 -13.73 2.83
N PHE A 139 -4.65 -13.56 4.14
CA PHE A 139 -3.61 -13.82 5.13
C PHE A 139 -3.67 -15.22 5.75
N GLU A 140 -4.58 -16.08 5.27
CA GLU A 140 -4.77 -17.46 5.77
C GLU A 140 -4.99 -17.51 7.29
N ILE A 141 -5.75 -16.56 7.85
CA ILE A 141 -5.97 -16.44 9.29
C ILE A 141 -7.07 -17.39 9.76
N GLY A 142 -6.67 -18.54 10.30
CA GLY A 142 -7.56 -19.55 10.91
C GLY A 142 -7.30 -20.96 10.40
N GLU A 143 -7.50 -21.98 11.25
CA GLU A 143 -7.12 -23.38 10.93
C GLU A 143 -8.16 -24.18 10.13
N ASN A 144 -9.39 -23.66 9.94
CA ASN A 144 -10.51 -24.41 9.35
C ASN A 144 -11.11 -23.73 8.10
N PHE A 145 -10.27 -23.39 7.12
CA PHE A 145 -10.70 -22.88 5.82
C PHE A 145 -11.30 -23.97 4.88
N GLN A 146 -11.81 -25.08 5.41
CA GLN A 146 -12.31 -26.22 4.61
C GLN A 146 -13.58 -25.91 3.79
N GLU A 147 -14.23 -24.76 3.99
CA GLU A 147 -15.44 -24.35 3.24
C GLU A 147 -15.35 -22.93 2.65
N ALA A 148 -14.22 -22.23 2.73
CA ALA A 148 -14.22 -20.82 2.39
C ALA A 148 -14.26 -20.57 0.88
N MET A 149 -15.25 -19.78 0.49
CA MET A 149 -15.29 -19.13 -0.81
C MET A 149 -13.99 -18.35 -1.06
N ASP A 150 -13.58 -18.30 -2.33
CA ASP A 150 -12.37 -17.61 -2.79
C ASP A 150 -12.27 -16.19 -2.20
N CYS A 151 -11.09 -15.77 -1.75
CA CYS A 151 -10.84 -14.40 -1.30
C CYS A 151 -11.29 -13.36 -2.37
N GLY A 152 -11.20 -13.71 -3.66
CA GLY A 152 -11.72 -12.93 -4.78
C GLY A 152 -13.24 -12.74 -4.73
N TYR A 153 -13.99 -13.77 -4.32
CA TYR A 153 -15.44 -13.69 -4.17
C TYR A 153 -15.84 -12.60 -3.17
N PHE A 154 -15.23 -12.61 -1.98
CA PHE A 154 -15.53 -11.63 -0.93
C PHE A 154 -15.11 -10.21 -1.33
N ALA A 155 -13.96 -10.06 -1.98
CA ALA A 155 -13.52 -8.76 -2.49
C ALA A 155 -14.48 -8.21 -3.55
N SER A 156 -14.90 -9.03 -4.51
CA SER A 156 -15.90 -8.66 -5.53
C SER A 156 -17.24 -8.29 -4.91
N ALA A 157 -17.71 -9.04 -3.90
CA ALA A 157 -18.93 -8.72 -3.16
C ALA A 157 -18.84 -7.34 -2.46
N ALA A 158 -17.72 -7.05 -1.79
CA ALA A 158 -17.48 -5.74 -1.17
C ALA A 158 -17.50 -4.60 -2.21
N GLN A 159 -16.90 -4.82 -3.38
CA GLN A 159 -16.85 -3.84 -4.48
C GLN A 159 -18.24 -3.48 -5.04
N THR A 160 -19.25 -4.34 -4.92
CA THR A 160 -20.61 -4.01 -5.38
C THR A 160 -21.25 -2.83 -4.62
N PHE A 161 -20.74 -2.51 -3.43
CA PHE A 161 -21.24 -1.44 -2.57
C PHE A 161 -20.51 -0.09 -2.75
N MET A 162 -19.57 0.02 -3.70
CA MET A 162 -18.74 1.24 -3.85
C MET A 162 -19.56 2.51 -4.09
N VAL A 163 -20.67 2.42 -4.82
CA VAL A 163 -21.57 3.57 -5.06
C VAL A 163 -22.20 4.03 -3.74
N GLN A 164 -22.68 3.11 -2.92
CA GLN A 164 -23.28 3.40 -1.63
C GLN A 164 -22.23 3.94 -0.64
N ILE A 165 -21.02 3.36 -0.61
CA ILE A 165 -19.91 3.85 0.23
C ILE A 165 -19.60 5.32 -0.07
N THR A 166 -19.54 5.68 -1.36
CA THR A 166 -19.27 7.07 -1.76
C THR A 166 -20.44 8.03 -1.49
N GLN A 167 -21.64 7.52 -1.22
CA GLN A 167 -22.78 8.34 -0.78
C GLN A 167 -22.85 8.46 0.75
N GLU A 168 -22.59 7.35 1.46
CA GLU A 168 -22.71 7.26 2.92
C GLU A 168 -21.49 7.88 3.63
N MET A 169 -20.28 7.77 3.06
CA MET A 169 -19.03 8.33 3.58
C MET A 169 -18.78 8.00 5.06
N THR A 170 -19.10 6.77 5.48
CA THR A 170 -18.98 6.30 6.87
C THR A 170 -17.60 5.73 7.19
N VAL A 171 -17.30 5.55 8.48
CA VAL A 171 -16.09 4.85 8.95
C VAL A 171 -16.04 3.42 8.43
N ASP A 172 -17.17 2.70 8.45
CA ASP A 172 -17.27 1.34 7.89
C ASP A 172 -16.91 1.32 6.40
N GLY A 173 -17.38 2.32 5.65
CA GLY A 173 -17.08 2.46 4.22
C GLY A 173 -15.59 2.72 3.99
N LEU A 174 -14.96 3.54 4.83
CA LEU A 174 -13.51 3.78 4.78
C LEU A 174 -12.71 2.51 5.09
N GLN A 175 -13.09 1.76 6.14
CA GLN A 175 -12.48 0.49 6.49
C GLN A 175 -12.58 -0.51 5.32
N ALA A 176 -13.77 -0.60 4.69
CA ALA A 176 -13.99 -1.46 3.53
C ALA A 176 -13.05 -1.12 2.36
N VAL A 177 -12.97 0.16 1.99
CA VAL A 177 -12.10 0.61 0.87
C VAL A 177 -10.63 0.37 1.20
N ILE A 178 -10.19 0.62 2.44
CA ILE A 178 -8.81 0.33 2.84
C ILE A 178 -8.51 -1.16 2.74
N MET A 179 -9.39 -2.04 3.23
CA MET A 179 -9.21 -3.48 3.09
C MET A 179 -9.18 -3.93 1.62
N LEU A 180 -9.94 -3.29 0.73
CA LEU A 180 -9.85 -3.50 -0.72
C LEU A 180 -8.51 -3.05 -1.30
N ILE A 181 -7.94 -1.93 -0.83
CA ILE A 181 -6.59 -1.48 -1.22
C ILE A 181 -5.56 -2.56 -0.86
N LEU A 182 -5.61 -3.09 0.37
CA LEU A 182 -4.72 -4.17 0.81
C LEU A 182 -4.86 -5.38 -0.13
N PHE A 183 -6.09 -5.83 -0.36
CA PHE A 183 -6.38 -6.97 -1.22
C PHE A 183 -5.82 -6.80 -2.64
N GLN A 184 -6.15 -5.68 -3.30
CA GLN A 184 -5.71 -5.36 -4.65
C GLN A 184 -4.18 -5.22 -4.73
N TYR A 185 -3.56 -4.58 -3.73
CA TYR A 185 -2.12 -4.40 -3.67
C TYR A 185 -1.37 -5.73 -3.57
N PHE A 186 -1.79 -6.63 -2.68
CA PHE A 186 -1.13 -7.93 -2.50
C PHE A 186 -1.39 -8.89 -3.66
N LEU A 187 -2.51 -8.74 -4.38
CA LEU A 187 -2.75 -9.39 -5.66
C LEU A 187 -2.12 -8.68 -6.86
N GLY A 188 -1.26 -7.68 -6.64
CA GLY A 188 -0.51 -7.02 -7.72
C GLY A 188 -1.32 -6.10 -8.64
N ASP A 189 -2.63 -5.90 -8.39
CA ASP A 189 -3.47 -4.96 -9.14
C ASP A 189 -3.31 -3.54 -8.59
N LEU A 190 -2.15 -2.94 -8.89
CA LEU A 190 -1.81 -1.59 -8.41
C LEU A 190 -2.70 -0.50 -9.01
N GLN A 191 -3.28 -0.75 -10.19
CA GLN A 191 -4.18 0.21 -10.82
C GLN A 191 -5.51 0.28 -10.06
N ALA A 192 -6.12 -0.87 -9.75
CA ALA A 192 -7.31 -0.89 -8.91
C ALA A 192 -7.02 -0.34 -7.51
N ALA A 193 -5.87 -0.70 -6.92
CA ALA A 193 -5.45 -0.17 -5.63
C ALA A 193 -5.33 1.36 -5.66
N ALA A 194 -4.73 1.96 -6.69
CA ALA A 194 -4.61 3.42 -6.83
C ALA A 194 -5.98 4.13 -6.93
N VAL A 195 -6.95 3.53 -7.64
CA VAL A 195 -8.32 4.04 -7.69
C VAL A 195 -8.98 3.96 -6.32
N SER A 196 -8.87 2.83 -5.63
CA SER A 196 -9.39 2.66 -4.27
C SER A 196 -8.74 3.64 -3.28
N VAL A 197 -7.43 3.90 -3.38
CA VAL A 197 -6.73 4.93 -2.60
C VAL A 197 -7.34 6.32 -2.84
N SER A 198 -7.68 6.66 -4.09
CA SER A 198 -8.31 7.95 -4.40
C SER A 198 -9.68 8.10 -3.73
N ILE A 199 -10.46 7.01 -3.66
CA ILE A 199 -11.75 6.96 -2.98
C ILE A 199 -11.54 7.07 -1.46
N ALA A 200 -10.68 6.24 -0.88
CA ALA A 200 -10.34 6.28 0.54
C ALA A 200 -9.85 7.67 0.98
N THR A 201 -9.03 8.34 0.16
CA THR A 201 -8.55 9.70 0.41
C THR A 201 -9.69 10.69 0.58
N ARG A 202 -10.75 10.58 -0.24
CA ARG A 202 -11.94 11.45 -0.10
C ARG A 202 -12.71 11.13 1.18
N LEU A 203 -12.84 9.86 1.56
CA LEU A 203 -13.46 9.50 2.84
C LEU A 203 -12.64 10.02 4.02
N LEU A 204 -11.30 9.88 4.00
CA LEU A 204 -10.40 10.37 5.04
C LEU A 204 -10.53 11.88 5.24
N TYR A 205 -10.61 12.65 4.15
CA TYR A 205 -10.80 14.10 4.23
C TYR A 205 -12.19 14.47 4.76
N THR A 206 -13.24 13.78 4.33
CA THR A 206 -14.61 14.00 4.83
C THR A 206 -14.72 13.69 6.33
N LEU A 207 -14.04 12.64 6.79
CA LEU A 207 -14.01 12.21 8.19
C LEU A 207 -12.97 12.98 9.04
N GLY A 208 -12.20 13.89 8.44
CA GLY A 208 -11.20 14.72 9.12
C GLY A 208 -9.93 13.97 9.57
N ALA A 209 -9.74 12.72 9.18
CA ALA A 209 -8.63 11.86 9.63
C ALA A 209 -7.24 12.41 9.26
N ASN A 210 -7.15 13.22 8.21
CA ASN A 210 -5.92 13.86 7.74
C ASN A 210 -5.40 14.96 8.68
N THR A 211 -6.27 15.63 9.45
CA THR A 211 -5.87 16.74 10.33
C THR A 211 -5.82 16.34 11.81
N MET A 212 -6.41 15.20 12.16
CA MET A 212 -6.39 14.69 13.54
C MET A 212 -4.98 14.67 14.11
N SER A 213 -4.84 15.35 15.25
CA SER A 213 -3.62 15.38 16.04
C SER A 213 -3.88 14.59 17.30
N GLY A 214 -2.91 13.79 17.76
CA GLY A 214 -2.98 13.14 19.08
C GLY A 214 -2.79 14.12 20.25
N VAL A 215 -3.29 15.34 20.09
CA VAL A 215 -3.16 16.47 21.01
C VAL A 215 -4.57 17.01 21.25
N ASP A 216 -4.97 17.13 22.49
CA ASP A 216 -6.27 17.66 22.87
C ASP A 216 -6.36 19.19 22.67
N SER A 217 -7.57 19.74 22.84
CA SER A 217 -7.83 21.19 22.73
C SER A 217 -7.03 22.03 23.75
N CYS A 218 -6.42 21.40 24.76
CA CYS A 218 -5.57 22.03 25.76
C CYS A 218 -4.07 21.94 25.43
N GLY A 219 -3.70 21.33 24.29
CA GLY A 219 -2.31 21.19 23.87
C GLY A 219 -1.58 20.02 24.53
N CYS A 220 -2.27 19.16 25.28
CA CYS A 220 -1.71 17.98 25.91
C CYS A 220 -1.79 16.76 24.99
N SER A 221 -0.74 15.95 24.95
CA SER A 221 -0.75 14.69 24.20
C SER A 221 -1.77 13.74 24.81
N GLN A 222 -2.77 13.36 24.02
CA GLN A 222 -3.69 12.31 24.41
C GLN A 222 -2.99 10.96 24.31
N PRO A 223 -3.12 10.07 25.32
CA PRO A 223 -2.59 8.73 25.21
C PRO A 223 -3.33 7.99 24.08
N TYR A 224 -2.57 7.28 23.24
CA TYR A 224 -3.15 6.46 22.20
C TYR A 224 -4.01 5.34 22.82
N ASP A 225 -5.23 5.18 22.33
CA ASP A 225 -6.15 4.12 22.74
C ASP A 225 -6.98 3.64 21.54
N LYS A 226 -6.84 2.36 21.19
CA LYS A 226 -7.58 1.68 20.11
C LYS A 226 -9.10 1.72 20.27
N ASN A 227 -9.59 2.00 21.48
CA ASN A 227 -11.01 2.10 21.75
C ASN A 227 -11.60 3.46 21.35
N ILE A 228 -10.75 4.45 21.08
CA ILE A 228 -11.14 5.80 20.66
C ILE A 228 -11.24 5.84 19.13
N GLU A 229 -12.36 6.31 18.60
CA GLU A 229 -12.65 6.34 17.16
C GLU A 229 -11.66 7.22 16.39
N GLU A 230 -11.27 8.35 16.97
CA GLU A 230 -10.28 9.27 16.40
C GLU A 230 -8.89 8.60 16.24
N CYS A 231 -8.50 7.75 17.20
CA CYS A 231 -7.27 6.97 17.09
C CYS A 231 -7.37 5.95 15.95
N HIS A 232 -8.52 5.28 15.80
CA HIS A 232 -8.77 4.34 14.70
C HIS A 232 -8.74 5.04 13.33
N LEU A 233 -9.41 6.19 13.20
CA LEU A 233 -9.39 6.99 11.98
C LEU A 233 -7.97 7.45 11.62
N ARG A 234 -7.18 7.81 12.63
CA ARG A 234 -5.78 8.17 12.46
C ARG A 234 -4.93 6.98 12.00
N ASP A 235 -5.19 5.78 12.51
CA ASP A 235 -4.52 4.56 12.05
C ASP A 235 -4.88 4.24 10.59
N LEU A 236 -6.16 4.36 10.22
CA LEU A 236 -6.61 4.20 8.82
C LEU A 236 -5.97 5.23 7.88
N PHE A 237 -5.82 6.48 8.31
CA PHE A 237 -5.09 7.50 7.57
C PHE A 237 -3.65 7.06 7.28
N TRP A 238 -2.94 6.57 8.29
CA TRP A 238 -1.54 6.14 8.13
C TRP A 238 -1.40 4.93 7.22
N VAL A 239 -2.30 3.94 7.33
CA VAL A 239 -2.35 2.80 6.39
C VAL A 239 -2.52 3.31 4.96
N CYS A 240 -3.53 4.14 4.71
CA CYS A 240 -3.80 4.67 3.37
C CYS A 240 -2.65 5.54 2.84
N TYR A 241 -2.05 6.39 3.69
CA TYR A 241 -0.89 7.20 3.35
C TYR A 241 0.28 6.33 2.90
N SER A 242 0.60 5.28 3.65
CA SER A 242 1.71 4.40 3.29
C SER A 242 1.48 3.66 1.97
N PHE A 243 0.25 3.18 1.70
CA PHE A 243 -0.09 2.57 0.41
C PHE A 243 -0.03 3.58 -0.74
N ASP A 244 -0.57 4.79 -0.58
CA ASP A 244 -0.52 5.86 -1.59
C ASP A 244 0.93 6.13 -2.02
N LYS A 245 1.83 6.39 -1.05
CA LYS A 245 3.23 6.73 -1.36
C LYS A 245 3.99 5.56 -1.98
N ASP A 246 3.69 4.33 -1.57
CA ASP A 246 4.32 3.15 -2.17
C ASP A 246 3.84 2.92 -3.61
N ILE A 247 2.53 2.93 -3.85
CA ILE A 247 1.92 2.72 -5.16
C ILE A 247 2.38 3.78 -6.15
N CYS A 248 2.43 5.06 -5.75
CA CYS A 248 2.84 6.16 -6.62
C CYS A 248 4.29 6.07 -7.05
N LEU A 249 5.19 5.68 -6.13
CA LEU A 249 6.55 5.38 -6.54
C LEU A 249 6.58 4.19 -7.49
N ARG A 250 5.87 3.09 -7.21
CA ARG A 250 5.91 1.88 -8.04
C ARG A 250 5.35 2.09 -9.44
N THR A 251 4.34 2.92 -9.60
CA THR A 251 3.61 3.13 -10.85
C THR A 251 4.00 4.40 -11.61
N GLY A 252 4.67 5.34 -10.93
CA GLY A 252 4.95 6.70 -11.42
C GLY A 252 3.74 7.64 -11.38
N GLN A 253 2.55 7.16 -11.00
CA GLN A 253 1.34 8.00 -10.92
C GLN A 253 1.42 9.00 -9.76
N PRO A 254 0.81 10.18 -9.88
CA PRO A 254 0.76 11.16 -8.79
C PRO A 254 0.06 10.59 -7.53
N PRO A 255 0.55 10.94 -6.32
CA PRO A 255 -0.13 10.60 -5.07
C PRO A 255 -1.50 11.26 -4.97
N ALA A 256 -2.48 10.49 -4.48
CA ALA A 256 -3.81 11.00 -4.19
C ALA A 256 -3.81 11.87 -2.93
N ILE A 257 -2.98 11.53 -1.94
CA ILE A 257 -2.85 12.29 -0.70
C ILE A 257 -1.77 13.36 -0.90
N ASN A 258 -2.16 14.62 -0.71
CA ASN A 258 -1.24 15.75 -0.73
C ASN A 258 -0.86 16.13 0.71
N ASP A 259 0.44 16.06 0.98
CA ASP A 259 1.03 16.25 2.30
C ASP A 259 0.72 17.65 2.88
N SER A 260 0.49 18.65 2.02
CA SER A 260 0.15 20.03 2.42
C SER A 260 -1.20 20.15 3.14
N TYR A 261 -2.10 19.17 2.94
CA TYR A 261 -3.40 19.12 3.61
C TYR A 261 -3.41 18.16 4.81
N CYS A 262 -2.26 17.59 5.17
CA CYS A 262 -2.19 16.54 6.16
C CYS A 262 -1.32 16.96 7.35
N ASN A 263 -1.79 16.65 8.56
CA ASN A 263 -0.95 16.60 9.72
C ASN A 263 -0.11 15.32 9.64
N LEU A 264 1.19 15.43 9.40
CA LEU A 264 2.13 14.29 9.33
C LEU A 264 3.00 14.14 10.59
N THR A 265 2.51 14.66 11.72
CA THR A 265 3.15 14.50 13.03
C THR A 265 3.01 13.05 13.48
N LEU A 266 4.16 12.43 13.77
CA LEU A 266 4.22 11.06 14.28
C LEU A 266 3.91 11.04 15.79
N PRO A 267 3.44 9.90 16.34
CA PRO A 267 3.29 9.74 17.78
C PRO A 267 4.59 10.04 18.54
N PRO A 268 4.53 10.57 19.77
CA PRO A 268 5.70 10.69 20.63
C PRO A 268 6.40 9.33 20.78
N ASP A 269 7.74 9.34 20.79
CA ASP A 269 8.57 8.12 20.88
C ASP A 269 8.31 7.05 19.81
N TYR A 270 7.68 7.41 18.68
CA TYR A 270 7.26 6.45 17.65
C TYR A 270 8.36 5.45 17.25
N ALA A 271 9.59 5.91 16.97
CA ALA A 271 10.68 5.03 16.56
C ALA A 271 11.03 3.97 17.62
N ARG A 272 11.13 4.39 18.89
CA ARG A 272 11.42 3.49 20.02
C ARG A 272 10.28 2.48 20.23
N LEU A 273 9.03 2.93 20.11
CA LEU A 273 7.85 2.08 20.26
C LEU A 273 7.76 1.04 19.13
N GLN A 274 8.05 1.43 17.89
CA GLN A 274 8.12 0.52 16.75
C GLN A 274 9.16 -0.58 16.96
N ASP A 275 10.40 -0.22 17.30
CA ASP A 275 11.47 -1.18 17.56
C ASP A 275 11.07 -2.18 18.65
N SER A 276 10.48 -1.69 19.75
CA SER A 276 10.01 -2.55 20.83
C SER A 276 8.88 -3.49 20.39
N ASN A 277 7.95 -3.02 19.56
CA ASN A 277 6.81 -3.81 19.09
C ASN A 277 7.21 -4.86 18.05
N ILE A 278 8.19 -4.57 17.19
CA ILE A 278 8.73 -5.53 16.21
C ILE A 278 9.47 -6.67 16.92
N LEU A 279 10.20 -6.37 18.00
CA LEU A 279 10.96 -7.37 18.75
C LEU A 279 10.13 -8.19 19.74
N ARG A 280 8.83 -7.88 19.93
CA ARG A 280 7.96 -8.64 20.85
C ARG A 280 7.76 -10.07 20.36
N HIS A 281 8.12 -11.03 21.21
CA HIS A 281 7.89 -12.46 20.97
C HIS A 281 6.51 -12.96 21.41
N SER A 282 5.80 -12.22 22.28
CA SER A 282 4.46 -12.60 22.77
C SER A 282 3.40 -11.54 22.45
N MET A 283 2.22 -12.01 22.06
CA MET A 283 1.12 -11.20 21.55
C MET A 283 0.12 -10.78 22.64
N SER A 284 0.58 -10.24 23.77
CA SER A 284 -0.37 -9.58 24.70
C SER A 284 -0.71 -8.20 24.17
N MET A 285 -1.74 -8.12 23.32
CA MET A 285 -2.24 -6.87 22.76
C MET A 285 -2.97 -6.08 23.85
N ASP A 286 -2.38 -4.97 24.30
CA ASP A 286 -3.13 -3.96 25.03
C ASP A 286 -3.76 -2.95 24.06
N SER A 287 -4.76 -2.21 24.54
CA SER A 287 -5.43 -1.15 23.76
C SER A 287 -4.51 0.05 23.48
N HIS A 288 -3.34 0.14 24.13
CA HIS A 288 -2.40 1.26 24.03
C HIS A 288 -1.19 0.97 23.12
N THR A 289 -1.08 -0.24 22.58
CA THR A 289 0.01 -0.66 21.72
C THR A 289 -0.19 -0.05 20.34
N LEU A 290 0.65 0.91 19.96
CA LEU A 290 0.64 1.51 18.63
C LEU A 290 0.75 0.44 17.53
N PRO A 291 -0.01 0.56 16.43
CA PRO A 291 0.13 -0.35 15.30
C PRO A 291 1.52 -0.25 14.69
N LEU A 292 1.95 -1.34 14.08
CA LEU A 292 3.21 -1.43 13.36
C LEU A 292 3.14 -0.81 11.96
N PHE A 293 1.93 -0.79 11.39
CA PHE A 293 1.65 -0.41 10.01
C PHE A 293 2.40 -1.33 9.00
N PRO A 294 1.98 -1.35 7.72
CA PRO A 294 2.63 -2.20 6.73
C PRO A 294 4.04 -1.71 6.37
N TRP A 295 4.26 -0.40 6.51
CA TRP A 295 5.55 0.25 6.33
C TRP A 295 5.81 1.22 7.48
N ASP A 296 7.09 1.45 7.79
CA ASP A 296 7.48 2.50 8.71
C ASP A 296 7.03 3.87 8.16
N LEU A 297 6.22 4.60 8.94
CA LEU A 297 5.71 5.92 8.55
C LEU A 297 6.82 6.92 8.20
N ARG A 298 8.00 6.81 8.83
CA ARG A 298 9.16 7.63 8.48
C ARG A 298 9.63 7.35 7.05
N LEU A 299 9.67 6.07 6.67
CA LEU A 299 10.00 5.68 5.31
C LEU A 299 8.91 6.13 4.32
N SER A 300 7.63 6.05 4.67
CA SER A 300 6.54 6.57 3.82
C SER A 300 6.68 8.08 3.55
N LYS A 301 7.14 8.86 4.54
CA LYS A 301 7.45 10.30 4.35
C LYS A 301 8.63 10.50 3.40
N ILE A 302 9.73 9.76 3.57
CA ILE A 302 10.87 9.79 2.64
C ILE A 302 10.43 9.41 1.22
N LYS A 303 9.55 8.42 1.06
CA LYS A 303 8.98 8.04 -0.24
C LYS A 303 8.16 9.18 -0.87
N SER A 304 7.39 9.91 -0.06
CA SER A 304 6.65 11.10 -0.51
C SER A 304 7.60 12.20 -1.00
N GLU A 305 8.64 12.51 -0.21
CA GLU A 305 9.67 13.49 -0.57
C GLU A 305 10.42 13.10 -1.84
N ALA A 306 10.74 11.83 -2.00
CA ALA A 306 11.38 11.30 -3.21
C ALA A 306 10.48 11.45 -4.44
N TYR A 307 9.19 11.16 -4.32
CA TYR A 307 8.24 11.39 -5.41
C TYR A 307 8.24 12.86 -5.84
N GLU A 308 8.08 13.78 -4.88
CA GLU A 308 8.02 15.21 -5.18
C GLU A 308 9.34 15.73 -5.76
N ALA A 309 10.48 15.28 -5.21
CA ALA A 309 11.78 15.78 -5.60
C ALA A 309 12.26 15.26 -6.96
N LEU A 310 11.89 14.03 -7.34
CA LEU A 310 12.47 13.34 -8.50
C LEU A 310 11.46 13.03 -9.61
N TYR A 311 10.16 12.91 -9.29
CA TYR A 311 9.15 12.39 -10.23
C TYR A 311 7.98 13.34 -10.49
N SER A 312 7.78 14.38 -9.69
CA SER A 312 6.69 15.33 -9.91
C SER A 312 6.87 16.15 -11.19
N ALA A 313 5.78 16.76 -11.67
CA ALA A 313 5.86 17.74 -12.76
C ALA A 313 6.72 18.97 -12.37
N GLY A 314 6.91 19.23 -11.07
CA GLY A 314 7.88 20.19 -10.58
C GLY A 314 9.32 19.72 -10.81
N ALA A 315 9.62 18.44 -10.53
CA ALA A 315 10.94 17.85 -10.71
C ALA A 315 11.44 17.92 -12.16
N GLN A 316 10.56 17.80 -13.15
CA GLN A 316 10.92 17.91 -14.58
C GLN A 316 11.52 19.27 -14.99
N ARG A 317 11.31 20.30 -14.16
CA ARG A 317 11.84 21.66 -14.40
C ARG A 317 13.17 21.92 -13.70
N LYS A 318 13.66 20.97 -12.90
CA LYS A 318 14.95 21.06 -12.21
C LYS A 318 16.09 20.80 -13.19
N SER A 319 17.20 21.49 -12.96
CA SER A 319 18.48 21.19 -13.60
C SER A 319 19.08 19.89 -13.06
N ASP A 320 20.00 19.29 -13.83
CA ASP A 320 20.69 18.06 -13.42
C ASP A 320 21.40 18.19 -12.07
N SER A 321 21.98 19.36 -11.76
CA SER A 321 22.63 19.62 -10.48
C SER A 321 21.64 19.65 -9.31
N GLU A 322 20.44 20.20 -9.52
CA GLU A 322 19.36 20.21 -8.53
C GLU A 322 18.79 18.79 -8.31
N ILE A 323 18.68 17.99 -9.36
CA ILE A 323 18.29 16.57 -9.25
C ILE A 323 19.34 15.78 -8.47
N LEU A 324 20.63 15.91 -8.82
CA LEU A 324 21.73 15.24 -8.10
C LEU A 324 21.80 15.67 -6.63
N SER A 325 21.57 16.95 -6.33
CA SER A 325 21.49 17.43 -4.96
C SER A 325 20.28 16.85 -4.22
N SER A 326 19.16 16.68 -4.90
CA SER A 326 17.96 16.04 -4.34
C SER A 326 18.23 14.56 -4.02
N ILE A 327 18.86 13.83 -4.94
CA ILE A 327 19.26 12.42 -4.75
C ILE A 327 20.15 12.29 -3.52
N ARG A 328 21.21 13.10 -3.40
CA ARG A 328 22.11 13.05 -2.24
C ARG A 328 21.38 13.27 -0.92
N THR A 329 20.46 14.25 -0.88
CA THR A 329 19.65 14.54 0.31
C THR A 329 18.76 13.35 0.68
N LEU A 330 18.15 12.70 -0.32
CA LEU A 330 17.29 11.53 -0.13
C LEU A 330 18.09 10.31 0.31
N ASP A 331 19.28 10.09 -0.23
CA ASP A 331 20.19 9.02 0.17
C ASP A 331 20.62 9.18 1.63
N GLU A 332 20.98 10.41 2.04
CA GLU A 332 21.32 10.73 3.42
C GLU A 332 20.12 10.48 4.35
N ALA A 333 18.91 10.90 3.96
CA ALA A 333 17.69 10.67 4.74
C ALA A 333 17.34 9.18 4.87
N LEU A 334 17.47 8.41 3.77
CA LEU A 334 17.24 6.97 3.76
C LEU A 334 18.25 6.24 4.65
N GLU A 335 19.53 6.62 4.57
CA GLU A 335 20.58 6.02 5.38
C GLU A 335 20.41 6.36 6.86
N GLN A 336 20.07 7.60 7.19
CA GLN A 336 19.72 8.02 8.55
C GLN A 336 18.54 7.21 9.11
N TRP A 337 17.50 7.02 8.29
CA TRP A 337 16.39 6.15 8.66
C TRP A 337 16.86 4.71 8.91
N ARG A 338 17.64 4.12 8.00
CA ARG A 338 18.14 2.75 8.10
C ARG A 338 18.96 2.53 9.37
N VAL A 339 19.92 3.42 9.68
CA VAL A 339 20.76 3.29 10.88
C VAL A 339 20.00 3.58 12.18
N SER A 340 18.83 4.20 12.11
CA SER A 340 17.97 4.42 13.28
C SER A 340 17.22 3.16 13.73
N LEU A 341 17.12 2.13 12.88
CA LEU A 341 16.42 0.88 13.18
C LEU A 341 17.25 -0.03 14.07
N HIS A 342 16.62 -0.84 14.92
CA HIS A 342 17.31 -1.85 15.73
C HIS A 342 18.15 -2.82 14.86
N PRO A 343 19.37 -3.20 15.29
CA PRO A 343 20.27 -4.06 14.50
C PRO A 343 19.66 -5.38 14.02
N ASP A 344 18.80 -6.01 14.81
CA ASP A 344 18.24 -7.35 14.51
C ASP A 344 17.38 -7.40 13.24
N PHE A 345 16.68 -6.31 12.92
CA PHE A 345 15.82 -6.23 11.74
C PHE A 345 16.28 -5.19 10.71
N ARG A 346 17.32 -4.40 11.04
CA ARG A 346 17.93 -3.41 10.15
C ARG A 346 18.35 -4.05 8.81
N PRO A 347 17.92 -3.49 7.66
CA PRO A 347 18.39 -3.94 6.36
C PRO A 347 19.91 -3.75 6.19
N THR A 348 20.58 -4.74 5.60
CA THR A 348 22.02 -4.69 5.30
C THR A 348 22.28 -4.20 3.88
N LEU A 349 23.39 -3.48 3.70
CA LEU A 349 23.84 -2.95 2.40
C LEU A 349 24.42 -4.04 1.49
N SER A 350 24.89 -5.15 2.08
CA SER A 350 25.42 -6.31 1.37
C SER A 350 24.74 -7.58 1.87
N PHE A 351 24.45 -8.49 0.93
CA PHE A 351 24.01 -9.84 1.25
C PHE A 351 25.24 -10.67 1.63
N SER A 352 25.50 -10.84 2.93
CA SER A 352 26.44 -11.86 3.40
C SER A 352 25.71 -13.17 3.62
N GLN A 353 26.35 -14.28 3.25
CA GLN A 353 25.85 -15.65 3.43
C GLN A 353 25.69 -16.04 4.91
N GLU A 354 26.22 -15.23 5.83
CA GLU A 354 26.14 -15.38 7.29
C GLU A 354 24.95 -14.67 7.93
N MET A 355 24.03 -14.08 7.15
CA MET A 355 22.84 -13.45 7.71
C MET A 355 21.82 -14.53 8.07
N PRO A 356 21.52 -14.78 9.37
CA PRO A 356 20.34 -15.55 9.69
C PRO A 356 19.16 -14.68 9.27
N VAL A 357 18.45 -15.07 8.21
CA VAL A 357 17.03 -14.73 8.12
C VAL A 357 16.43 -15.37 9.36
N CYS A 358 16.33 -14.59 10.45
CA CYS A 358 15.84 -15.11 11.70
C CYS A 358 14.48 -15.73 11.38
N ALA A 359 14.33 -17.04 11.57
CA ALA A 359 13.15 -17.80 11.11
C ALA A 359 11.83 -17.28 11.72
N ASN A 360 11.94 -16.38 12.70
CA ASN A 360 10.85 -15.74 13.43
C ASN A 360 10.61 -14.27 13.03
N LEU A 361 11.07 -13.82 11.86
CA LEU A 361 10.79 -12.46 11.38
C LEU A 361 9.28 -12.29 11.16
N ASN A 362 8.71 -11.33 11.87
CA ASN A 362 7.30 -10.99 11.72
C ASN A 362 7.05 -10.27 10.37
N THR A 363 5.77 -10.17 9.98
CA THR A 363 5.35 -9.61 8.68
C THR A 363 5.92 -8.21 8.44
N GLN A 364 5.93 -7.34 9.46
CA GLN A 364 6.43 -5.97 9.30
C GLN A 364 7.94 -5.93 9.04
N ALA A 365 8.72 -6.75 9.74
CA ALA A 365 10.17 -6.80 9.55
C ALA A 365 10.55 -7.25 8.12
N VAL A 366 9.77 -8.19 7.55
CA VAL A 366 9.90 -8.58 6.14
C VAL A 366 9.55 -7.43 5.20
N MET A 367 8.38 -6.79 5.40
CA MET A 367 7.93 -5.67 4.58
C MET A 367 8.90 -4.48 4.62
N LEU A 368 9.49 -4.19 5.79
CA LEU A 368 10.46 -3.13 5.97
C LEU A 368 11.71 -3.37 5.13
N ARG A 369 12.25 -4.59 5.14
CA ARG A 369 13.43 -4.95 4.34
C ARG A 369 13.15 -4.85 2.84
N LEU A 370 12.01 -5.37 2.39
CA LEU A 370 11.60 -5.27 0.98
C LEU A 370 11.45 -3.81 0.54
N ALA A 371 10.84 -2.97 1.38
CA ALA A 371 10.65 -1.55 1.09
C ALA A 371 11.98 -0.79 1.02
N TYR A 372 12.93 -1.09 1.90
CA TYR A 372 14.27 -0.50 1.85
C TYR A 372 14.97 -0.82 0.53
N TYR A 373 15.02 -2.10 0.14
CA TYR A 373 15.71 -2.49 -1.10
C TYR A 373 15.05 -1.91 -2.35
N HIS A 374 13.72 -1.80 -2.37
CA HIS A 374 13.02 -1.12 -3.46
C HIS A 374 13.36 0.38 -3.54
N CYS A 375 13.53 1.06 -2.40
CA CYS A 375 13.99 2.44 -2.39
C CYS A 375 15.45 2.55 -2.83
N TRP A 376 16.33 1.71 -2.27
CA TRP A 376 17.76 1.67 -2.59
C TRP A 376 18.03 1.51 -4.08
N ASP A 377 17.36 0.54 -4.74
CA ASP A 377 17.51 0.28 -6.18
C ASP A 377 17.15 1.51 -7.03
N LYS A 378 16.12 2.26 -6.60
CA LYS A 378 15.69 3.48 -7.30
C LYS A 378 16.67 4.64 -7.18
N TYR A 379 17.47 4.70 -6.12
CA TYR A 379 18.45 5.76 -5.93
C TYR A 379 19.82 5.42 -6.55
N GLN A 380 20.19 4.13 -6.65
CA GLN A 380 21.50 3.73 -7.18
C GLN A 380 21.62 3.67 -8.71
N TYR A 381 20.51 3.70 -9.46
CA TYR A 381 20.59 3.63 -10.92
C TYR A 381 20.96 4.99 -11.56
N GLN A 382 22.24 5.34 -11.51
CA GLN A 382 22.82 6.30 -12.45
C GLN A 382 22.99 5.60 -13.81
N PRO A 383 22.49 6.15 -14.93
CA PRO A 383 22.94 5.70 -16.24
C PRO A 383 24.43 6.03 -16.34
N GLY A 384 25.25 4.97 -16.32
CA GLY A 384 26.68 5.07 -16.52
C GLY A 384 27.02 5.80 -17.81
N HIS A 385 28.12 6.55 -17.73
CA HIS A 385 28.90 7.12 -18.81
C HIS A 385 29.02 6.24 -20.07
#